data_AF-A0A836HIX4-F1
#
_entry.id   AF-A0A836HIX4-F1
#
_cell.length_a   1.000
_cell.length_b   1.000
_cell.length_c   1.000
_cell.angle_alpha   90.00
_cell.angle_beta   90.00
_cell.angle_gamma   90.00
#
_symmetry.space_group_name_H-M   'P 1'
#
loop_
_entity.id
_entity.type
_entity.pdbx_description
1 polymer ?
#
loop_
_entity_poly.entity_id
_entity_poly.type
_entity_poly.pdbx_seq_one_letter_code
_entity_poly.pdbx_strand_id
1 'polypeptide(L)'
;MSGLFNCYEEDFNDTVRGLREGCSKLQASIDAQAAHDEDPTRIYHPPPATGPLSRTQQLHVVQQGLSHAKDLLTSMMYEMTDASPPERAVMKEKAEAFRKTCNALDGVVAQLRQSCNAADRADLLRFGASAAAGDAGDVFMTEADAKTQSHRLLALQTTERLQGGTNTLRKAEAYLSQTNTLGSESLNTLRMQTEQIAHVHEITNDVDAEISRSRVLINQMHRTAIKHKLWLVAIILLLFTLIFLFLYLR
;
A
#
# COMPACT_ATOMS: atom_id res chain seq x y z
N MET A 1 -17.66 -9.33 -23.04
CA MET A 1 -16.85 -9.09 -21.82
C MET A 1 -15.59 -9.93 -21.89
N SER A 2 -14.41 -9.30 -21.81
CA SER A 2 -13.12 -10.01 -21.81
C SER A 2 -12.99 -10.87 -20.55
N GLY A 3 -12.56 -12.12 -20.68
CA GLY A 3 -12.39 -13.03 -19.53
C GLY A 3 -11.37 -12.52 -18.50
N LEU A 4 -10.36 -11.75 -18.94
CA LEU A 4 -9.32 -11.19 -18.07
C LEU A 4 -9.87 -10.10 -17.14
N PHE A 5 -10.78 -9.26 -17.64
CA PHE A 5 -11.42 -8.23 -16.81
C PHE A 5 -12.22 -8.83 -15.67
N ASN A 6 -12.93 -9.95 -15.92
CA ASN A 6 -13.70 -10.64 -14.89
C ASN A 6 -12.79 -11.27 -13.83
N CYS A 7 -11.63 -11.81 -14.21
CA CYS A 7 -10.64 -12.31 -13.24
C CYS A 7 -10.11 -11.19 -12.33
N TYR A 8 -9.76 -10.03 -12.91
CA TYR A 8 -9.34 -8.87 -12.12
C TYR A 8 -10.45 -8.33 -11.22
N GLU A 9 -11.70 -8.38 -11.67
CA GLU A 9 -12.87 -8.01 -10.85
C GLU A 9 -13.04 -8.96 -9.65
N GLU A 10 -12.88 -10.27 -9.84
CA GLU A 10 -12.93 -11.26 -8.76
C GLU A 10 -11.79 -11.05 -7.75
N ASP A 11 -10.55 -10.93 -8.24
CA ASP A 11 -9.38 -10.64 -7.39
C ASP A 11 -9.53 -9.32 -6.63
N PHE A 12 -10.07 -8.28 -7.27
CA PHE A 12 -10.35 -7.00 -6.62
C PHE A 12 -11.38 -7.16 -5.49
N ASN A 13 -12.44 -7.92 -5.71
CA ASN A 13 -13.47 -8.14 -4.69
C ASN A 13 -12.94 -8.96 -3.52
N ASP A 14 -12.12 -9.98 -3.78
CA ASP A 14 -11.49 -10.81 -2.75
C ASP A 14 -10.48 -10.02 -1.92
N THR A 15 -9.65 -9.20 -2.57
CA THR A 15 -8.72 -8.30 -1.86
C THR A 15 -9.47 -7.29 -1.00
N VAL A 16 -10.51 -6.65 -1.53
CA VAL A 16 -11.36 -5.72 -0.76
C VAL A 16 -12.03 -6.41 0.43
N ARG A 17 -12.50 -7.65 0.28
CA ARG A 17 -13.05 -8.44 1.39
C ARG A 17 -11.99 -8.68 2.47
N GLY A 18 -10.79 -9.09 2.07
CA GLY A 18 -9.65 -9.27 2.97
C GLY A 18 -9.25 -7.98 3.69
N LEU A 19 -9.24 -6.83 3.00
CA LEU A 19 -8.98 -5.53 3.63
C LEU A 19 -10.02 -5.19 4.69
N ARG A 20 -11.31 -5.36 4.38
CA ARG A 20 -12.39 -5.06 5.34
C ARG A 20 -12.30 -5.95 6.57
N GLU A 21 -12.02 -7.24 6.38
CA GLU A 21 -11.82 -8.16 7.49
C GLU A 21 -10.60 -7.75 8.33
N GLY A 22 -9.47 -7.43 7.69
CA GLY A 22 -8.28 -6.91 8.34
C GLY A 22 -8.60 -5.66 9.17
N CYS A 23 -9.18 -4.63 8.55
CA CYS A 23 -9.59 -3.39 9.23
C CYS A 23 -10.52 -3.67 10.42
N SER A 24 -11.49 -4.59 10.27
CA SER A 24 -12.41 -4.95 11.37
C SER A 24 -11.70 -5.61 12.55
N LYS A 25 -10.70 -6.46 12.30
CA LYS A 25 -9.90 -7.11 13.35
C LYS A 25 -9.05 -6.08 14.11
N LEU A 26 -8.41 -5.16 13.40
CA LEU A 26 -7.65 -4.08 14.04
C LEU A 26 -8.59 -3.16 14.84
N GLN A 27 -9.74 -2.79 14.28
CA GLN A 27 -10.72 -1.96 14.98
C GLN A 27 -11.22 -2.65 16.25
N ALA A 28 -11.57 -3.94 16.19
CA ALA A 28 -11.97 -4.72 17.35
C ALA A 28 -10.87 -4.78 18.42
N SER A 29 -9.59 -4.84 18.01
CA SER A 29 -8.46 -4.79 18.95
C SER A 29 -8.33 -3.44 19.66
N ILE A 30 -8.71 -2.34 19.01
CA ILE A 30 -8.71 -0.99 19.57
C ILE A 30 -9.92 -0.82 20.50
N ASP A 31 -11.09 -1.27 20.07
CA ASP A 31 -12.32 -1.21 20.87
C ASP A 31 -12.19 -2.06 22.15
N ALA A 32 -11.52 -3.21 22.08
CA ALA A 32 -11.22 -4.04 23.25
C ALA A 32 -10.28 -3.34 24.24
N GLN A 33 -9.34 -2.54 23.74
CA GLN A 33 -8.46 -1.73 24.58
C GLN A 33 -9.23 -0.59 25.25
N ALA A 34 -10.02 0.16 24.48
CA ALA A 34 -10.87 1.23 25.00
C ALA A 34 -11.88 0.72 26.04
N ALA A 35 -12.47 -0.46 25.82
CA ALA A 35 -13.39 -1.08 26.78
C ALA A 35 -12.71 -1.50 28.10
N HIS A 36 -11.44 -1.89 28.06
CA HIS A 36 -10.68 -2.11 29.30
C HIS A 36 -10.31 -0.78 29.98
N ASP A 37 -10.07 0.28 29.21
CA ASP A 37 -9.79 1.60 29.78
C ASP A 37 -11.01 2.17 30.53
N GLU A 38 -12.23 1.88 30.06
CA GLU A 38 -13.48 2.25 30.74
C GLU A 38 -13.81 1.33 31.93
N ASP A 39 -13.68 0.01 31.77
CA ASP A 39 -13.98 -1.00 32.80
C ASP A 39 -12.74 -1.86 33.11
N PRO A 40 -11.99 -1.58 34.20
CA PRO A 40 -10.76 -2.30 34.57
C PRO A 40 -10.95 -3.79 34.90
N THR A 41 -12.20 -4.26 35.04
CA THR A 41 -12.53 -5.66 35.33
C THR A 41 -12.57 -6.54 34.08
N ARG A 42 -12.56 -5.96 32.87
CA ARG A 42 -12.62 -6.72 31.62
C ARG A 42 -11.21 -7.13 31.23
N ILE A 43 -10.92 -8.44 31.17
CA ILE A 43 -9.57 -8.93 30.84
C ILE A 43 -9.23 -8.56 29.39
N TYR A 44 -8.18 -7.77 29.22
CA TYR A 44 -7.59 -7.41 27.92
C TYR A 44 -6.12 -7.81 27.93
N HIS A 45 -5.73 -8.58 26.92
CA HIS A 45 -4.33 -8.91 26.68
C HIS A 45 -3.81 -8.02 25.56
N PRO A 46 -2.77 -7.21 25.81
CA PRO A 46 -2.19 -6.40 24.76
C PRO A 46 -1.63 -7.31 23.67
N PRO A 47 -1.88 -7.01 22.38
CA PRO A 47 -1.26 -7.75 21.30
C PRO A 47 0.27 -7.63 21.39
N PRO A 48 1.01 -8.68 21.01
CA PRO A 48 2.45 -8.69 21.17
C PRO A 48 3.10 -7.58 20.34
N ALA A 49 4.14 -6.94 20.90
CA ALA A 49 4.87 -5.87 20.22
C ALA A 49 5.56 -6.33 18.93
N THR A 50 5.79 -7.64 18.76
CA THR A 50 6.39 -8.25 17.58
C THR A 50 5.66 -9.55 17.20
N GLY A 51 5.57 -9.84 15.89
CA GLY A 51 5.01 -11.08 15.36
C GLY A 51 3.70 -10.91 14.58
N PRO A 52 3.14 -12.00 14.02
CA PRO A 52 2.00 -11.96 13.09
C PRO A 52 0.69 -11.43 13.72
N LEU A 53 0.63 -11.41 15.05
CA LEU A 53 -0.48 -10.88 15.83
C LEU A 53 -0.27 -9.41 16.25
N SER A 54 0.88 -8.80 15.92
CA SER A 54 1.17 -7.41 16.23
C SER A 54 0.32 -6.46 15.38
N ARG A 55 -0.15 -5.36 15.98
CA ARG A 55 -0.94 -4.35 15.27
C ARG A 55 -0.17 -3.74 14.10
N THR A 56 1.12 -3.50 14.29
CA THR A 56 2.02 -2.95 13.27
C THR A 56 2.12 -3.86 12.05
N GLN A 57 2.28 -5.17 12.24
CA GLN A 57 2.34 -6.13 11.13
C GLN A 57 0.98 -6.27 10.44
N GLN A 58 -0.12 -6.34 11.20
CA GLN A 58 -1.46 -6.43 10.60
C GLN A 58 -1.80 -5.17 9.79
N LEU A 59 -1.40 -4.00 10.27
CA LEU A 59 -1.54 -2.72 9.57
C LEU A 59 -0.71 -2.70 8.27
N HIS A 60 0.52 -3.24 8.29
CA HIS A 60 1.33 -3.40 7.09
C HIS A 60 0.66 -4.31 6.06
N VAL A 61 0.07 -5.44 6.49
CA VAL A 61 -0.68 -6.35 5.59
C VAL A 61 -1.87 -5.64 4.95
N VAL A 62 -2.63 -4.85 5.74
CA VAL A 62 -3.75 -4.05 5.22
C VAL A 62 -3.28 -3.00 4.21
N GLN A 63 -2.15 -2.34 4.46
CA GLN A 63 -1.55 -1.37 3.52
C GLN A 63 -1.10 -2.02 2.22
N GLN A 64 -0.46 -3.19 2.30
CA GLN A 64 -0.05 -3.95 1.12
C GLN A 64 -1.25 -4.45 0.31
N GLY A 65 -2.33 -4.87 0.98
CA GLY A 65 -3.58 -5.18 0.31
C GLY A 65 -4.16 -3.97 -0.42
N LEU A 66 -4.08 -2.78 0.18
CA LEU A 66 -4.59 -1.55 -0.42
C LEU A 66 -3.79 -1.13 -1.65
N SER A 67 -2.46 -1.26 -1.63
CA SER A 67 -1.64 -1.02 -2.83
C SER A 67 -2.00 -2.02 -3.92
N HIS A 68 -2.15 -3.31 -3.57
CA HIS A 68 -2.53 -4.34 -4.54
C HIS A 68 -3.90 -4.08 -5.18
N ALA A 69 -4.90 -3.64 -4.40
CA ALA A 69 -6.21 -3.25 -4.93
C ALA A 69 -6.13 -2.04 -5.89
N LYS A 70 -5.21 -1.08 -5.65
CA LYS A 70 -4.95 0.05 -6.56
C LYS A 70 -4.23 -0.39 -7.84
N ASP A 71 -3.32 -1.35 -7.74
CA ASP A 71 -2.65 -1.95 -8.90
C ASP A 71 -3.65 -2.70 -9.79
N LEU A 72 -4.51 -3.53 -9.20
CA LEU A 72 -5.61 -4.22 -9.90
C LEU A 72 -6.54 -3.23 -10.62
N LEU A 73 -6.87 -2.11 -9.99
CA LEU A 73 -7.65 -1.05 -10.63
C LEU A 73 -6.94 -0.45 -11.84
N THR A 74 -5.62 -0.27 -11.77
CA THR A 74 -4.81 0.21 -12.89
C THR A 74 -4.77 -0.82 -14.02
N SER A 75 -4.62 -2.11 -13.71
CA SER A 75 -4.70 -3.20 -14.68
C SER A 75 -6.07 -3.28 -15.37
N MET A 76 -7.16 -3.17 -14.61
CA MET A 76 -8.51 -3.08 -15.18
C MET A 76 -8.66 -1.87 -16.11
N MET A 77 -8.06 -0.71 -15.75
CA MET A 77 -8.06 0.48 -16.61
C MET A 77 -7.32 0.30 -17.92
N TYR A 78 -6.23 -0.47 -17.91
CA TYR A 78 -5.50 -0.81 -19.12
C TYR A 78 -6.35 -1.68 -20.06
N GLU A 79 -6.95 -2.77 -19.53
CA GLU A 79 -7.83 -3.67 -20.29
C GLU A 79 -9.06 -2.98 -20.89
N MET A 80 -9.58 -1.94 -20.22
CA MET A 80 -10.68 -1.13 -20.76
C MET A 80 -10.32 -0.37 -22.03
N THR A 81 -9.03 -0.09 -22.25
CA THR A 81 -8.56 0.68 -23.41
C THR A 81 -8.67 -0.13 -24.69
N ASP A 82 -8.42 -1.43 -24.62
CA ASP A 82 -8.47 -2.37 -25.74
C ASP A 82 -9.88 -2.88 -26.06
N ALA A 83 -10.87 -2.57 -25.22
CA ALA A 83 -12.24 -3.04 -25.36
C ALA A 83 -13.10 -2.27 -26.37
N SER A 84 -14.16 -2.94 -26.86
CA SER A 84 -15.13 -2.35 -27.79
C SER A 84 -15.88 -1.14 -27.18
N PRO A 85 -16.29 -0.15 -27.98
CA PRO A 85 -16.95 1.06 -27.47
C PRO A 85 -18.18 0.84 -26.55
N PRO A 86 -19.10 -0.11 -26.83
CA PRO A 86 -20.24 -0.35 -25.95
C PRO A 86 -19.85 -1.05 -24.64
N GLU A 87 -18.90 -1.99 -24.66
CA GLU A 87 -18.45 -2.70 -23.46
C GLU A 87 -17.58 -1.80 -22.56
N ARG A 88 -16.80 -0.90 -23.17
CA ARG A 88 -15.96 0.07 -22.45
C ARG A 88 -16.77 1.02 -21.56
N ALA A 89 -17.97 1.41 -21.99
CA ALA A 89 -18.85 2.26 -21.16
C ALA A 89 -19.25 1.55 -19.86
N VAL A 90 -19.62 0.27 -19.95
CA VAL A 90 -20.01 -0.57 -18.80
C VAL A 90 -18.82 -0.82 -17.87
N MET A 91 -17.65 -1.15 -18.41
CA MET A 91 -16.45 -1.38 -17.60
C MET A 91 -15.98 -0.08 -16.92
N LYS A 92 -16.12 1.07 -17.57
CA LYS A 92 -15.75 2.37 -17.00
C LYS A 92 -16.62 2.73 -15.78
N GLU A 93 -17.92 2.49 -15.86
CA GLU A 93 -18.82 2.69 -14.73
C GLU A 93 -18.41 1.83 -13.52
N LYS A 94 -18.10 0.55 -13.76
CA LYS A 94 -17.58 -0.35 -12.72
C LYS A 94 -16.24 0.11 -12.16
N ALA A 95 -15.30 0.52 -12.99
CA ALA A 95 -13.99 1.02 -12.56
C ALA A 95 -14.11 2.31 -11.72
N GLU A 96 -15.05 3.20 -12.04
CA GLU A 96 -15.35 4.37 -11.23
C GLU A 96 -15.94 3.99 -9.86
N ALA A 97 -16.79 2.95 -9.80
CA ALA A 97 -17.28 2.40 -8.54
C ALA A 97 -16.15 1.82 -7.69
N PHE A 98 -15.26 1.02 -8.29
CA PHE A 98 -14.09 0.46 -7.61
C PHE A 98 -13.13 1.55 -7.14
N ARG A 99 -12.93 2.61 -7.92
CA ARG A 99 -12.12 3.78 -7.52
C ARG A 99 -12.71 4.46 -6.29
N LYS A 100 -14.03 4.65 -6.24
CA LYS A 100 -14.71 5.20 -5.04
C LYS A 100 -14.50 4.30 -3.83
N THR A 101 -14.57 2.97 -4.00
CA THR A 101 -14.30 2.04 -2.89
C THR A 101 -12.85 2.09 -2.42
N CYS A 102 -11.86 2.19 -3.32
CA CYS A 102 -10.46 2.34 -2.95
C CYS A 102 -10.21 3.63 -2.17
N ASN A 103 -10.81 4.75 -2.58
CA ASN A 103 -10.69 6.03 -1.88
C ASN A 103 -11.34 5.98 -0.48
N ALA A 104 -12.48 5.30 -0.35
CA ALA A 104 -13.12 5.11 0.95
C ALA A 104 -12.25 4.25 1.88
N LEU A 105 -11.68 3.15 1.36
CA LEU A 105 -10.77 2.28 2.10
C LEU A 105 -9.47 2.99 2.50
N ASP A 106 -8.93 3.85 1.63
CA ASP A 106 -7.73 4.66 1.90
C ASP A 106 -7.96 5.58 3.11
N GLY A 107 -9.12 6.24 3.17
CA GLY A 107 -9.53 7.04 4.34
C GLY A 107 -9.63 6.23 5.63
N VAL A 108 -10.25 5.04 5.56
CA VAL A 108 -10.38 4.15 6.73
C VAL A 108 -9.01 3.66 7.21
N VAL A 109 -8.14 3.23 6.29
CA VAL A 109 -6.78 2.75 6.63
C VAL A 109 -5.92 3.86 7.22
N ALA A 110 -6.06 5.10 6.74
CA ALA A 110 -5.36 6.26 7.30
C ALA A 110 -5.81 6.56 8.74
N GLN A 111 -7.13 6.55 9.01
CA GLN A 111 -7.67 6.71 10.36
C GLN A 111 -7.23 5.58 11.28
N LEU A 112 -7.32 4.33 10.80
CA LEU A 112 -6.92 3.14 11.54
C LEU A 112 -5.43 3.15 11.86
N ARG A 113 -4.58 3.67 10.98
CA ARG A 113 -3.15 3.85 11.26
C ARG A 113 -2.92 4.78 12.44
N GLN A 114 -3.67 5.88 12.51
CA GLN A 114 -3.54 6.83 13.61
C GLN A 114 -4.04 6.22 14.93
N SER A 115 -5.17 5.50 14.91
CA SER A 115 -5.71 4.85 16.11
C SER A 115 -4.82 3.71 16.60
N CYS A 116 -4.26 2.87 15.72
CA CYS A 116 -3.31 1.82 16.11
C CYS A 116 -2.05 2.38 16.77
N ASN A 117 -1.48 3.47 16.24
CA ASN A 117 -0.31 4.11 16.85
C ASN A 117 -0.62 4.69 18.24
N ALA A 118 -1.82 5.24 18.43
CA ALA A 118 -2.27 5.75 19.73
C ALA A 118 -2.49 4.60 20.73
N ALA A 119 -3.14 3.53 20.28
CA ALA A 119 -3.38 2.29 21.01
C ALA A 119 -2.07 1.63 21.47
N ASP A 120 -1.11 1.45 20.56
CA ASP A 120 0.19 0.85 20.88
C ASP A 120 0.98 1.72 21.88
N ARG A 121 0.90 3.05 21.75
CA ARG A 121 1.53 3.96 22.73
C ARG A 121 0.89 3.80 24.12
N ALA A 122 -0.43 3.72 24.21
CA ALA A 122 -1.12 3.54 25.48
C ALA A 122 -0.81 2.18 26.12
N ASP A 123 -0.76 1.10 25.33
CA ASP A 123 -0.38 -0.22 25.80
C ASP A 123 1.08 -0.27 26.30
N LEU A 124 2.02 0.38 25.60
CA LEU A 124 3.41 0.47 26.03
C LEU A 124 3.57 1.26 27.34
N LEU A 125 2.81 2.35 27.51
CA LEU A 125 2.84 3.12 28.76
C LEU A 125 2.27 2.32 29.95
N ARG A 126 1.24 1.51 29.72
CA ARG A 126 0.57 0.74 30.78
C ARG A 126 1.31 -0.54 31.14
N PHE A 127 1.67 -1.35 30.15
CA PHE A 127 2.27 -2.66 30.37
C PHE A 127 3.80 -2.65 30.30
N GLY A 128 4.42 -1.63 29.67
CA GLY A 128 5.87 -1.46 29.64
C GLY A 128 6.47 -1.11 31.01
N ALA A 129 5.70 -0.48 31.90
CA ALA A 129 6.10 -0.27 33.29
C ALA A 129 6.10 -1.58 34.10
N SER A 130 5.23 -2.54 33.75
CA SER A 130 5.13 -3.84 34.43
C SER A 130 6.31 -4.77 34.13
N ALA A 131 6.98 -4.63 32.99
CA ALA A 131 8.18 -5.41 32.68
C ALA A 131 9.40 -4.99 33.52
N ALA A 132 9.40 -3.78 34.10
CA ALA A 132 10.41 -3.31 35.05
C ALA A 132 10.01 -3.54 36.53
N ALA A 133 8.75 -3.90 36.79
CA ALA A 133 8.17 -4.06 38.13
C ALA A 133 7.77 -5.50 38.48
N GLY A 134 8.23 -6.49 37.70
CA GLY A 134 8.06 -7.90 38.04
C GLY A 134 9.09 -8.35 39.06
N ASP A 135 8.86 -8.07 40.35
CA ASP A 135 9.13 -8.95 41.52
C ASP A 135 8.94 -8.20 42.86
N ALA A 136 7.75 -7.62 43.09
CA ALA A 136 7.42 -6.99 44.37
C ALA A 136 6.23 -7.71 45.01
N GLY A 137 6.53 -8.85 45.64
CA GLY A 137 5.55 -9.59 46.43
C GLY A 137 6.18 -10.72 47.23
N ASP A 138 6.85 -10.41 48.34
CA ASP A 138 6.45 -11.00 49.62
C ASP A 138 7.02 -10.22 50.82
N VAL A 139 6.22 -10.16 51.87
CA VAL A 139 6.35 -9.32 53.05
C VAL A 139 6.86 -10.17 54.22
N PHE A 140 7.79 -9.59 55.00
CA PHE A 140 8.00 -9.85 56.44
C PHE A 140 8.63 -11.19 56.82
N MET A 141 9.94 -11.19 57.11
CA MET A 141 10.51 -11.86 58.31
C MET A 141 12.01 -11.55 58.51
N THR A 142 12.35 -11.14 59.73
CA THR A 142 13.63 -11.29 60.46
C THR A 142 14.82 -10.35 60.17
N GLU A 143 14.99 -9.38 61.08
CA GLU A 143 15.74 -8.13 60.90
C GLU A 143 17.21 -8.14 61.41
N ALA A 144 17.78 -9.29 61.78
CA ALA A 144 19.14 -9.31 62.37
C ALA A 144 20.21 -10.06 61.56
N ASP A 145 19.84 -11.06 60.74
CA ASP A 145 20.74 -11.73 59.78
C ASP A 145 20.59 -11.18 58.33
N ALA A 146 19.57 -10.31 58.15
CA ALA A 146 19.14 -9.76 56.87
C ALA A 146 20.17 -8.83 56.22
N LYS A 147 21.02 -8.12 56.97
CA LYS A 147 21.98 -7.18 56.34
C LYS A 147 23.08 -7.91 55.56
N THR A 148 23.64 -8.98 56.10
CA THR A 148 24.72 -9.73 55.43
C THR A 148 24.18 -10.53 54.24
N GLN A 149 22.98 -11.10 54.38
CA GLN A 149 22.31 -11.77 53.25
C GLN A 149 21.78 -10.78 52.21
N SER A 150 21.26 -9.61 52.61
CA SER A 150 20.82 -8.57 51.67
C SER A 150 22.00 -8.01 50.89
N HIS A 151 23.18 -7.81 51.51
CA HIS A 151 24.37 -7.38 50.77
C HIS A 151 24.82 -8.43 49.74
N ARG A 152 24.70 -9.72 50.05
CA ARG A 152 25.06 -10.82 49.14
C ARG A 152 24.04 -11.02 48.02
N LEU A 153 22.75 -10.94 48.34
CA LEU A 153 21.64 -10.98 47.37
C LEU A 153 21.66 -9.74 46.48
N LEU A 154 21.94 -8.56 47.03
CA LEU A 154 22.11 -7.33 46.26
C LEU A 154 23.32 -7.45 45.34
N ALA A 155 24.45 -7.99 45.81
CA ALA A 155 25.61 -8.25 44.95
C ALA A 155 25.28 -9.22 43.79
N LEU A 156 24.60 -10.34 44.08
CA LEU A 156 24.15 -11.28 43.05
C LEU A 156 23.16 -10.64 42.08
N GLN A 157 22.19 -9.86 42.57
CA GLN A 157 21.22 -9.14 41.76
C GLN A 157 21.89 -8.05 40.91
N THR A 158 22.94 -7.40 41.43
CA THR A 158 23.74 -6.45 40.65
C THR A 158 24.55 -7.15 39.57
N THR A 159 25.09 -8.34 39.84
CA THR A 159 25.79 -9.17 38.84
C THR A 159 24.84 -9.72 37.78
N GLU A 160 23.63 -10.16 38.17
CA GLU A 160 22.59 -10.59 37.22
C GLU A 160 22.11 -9.43 36.35
N ARG A 161 21.90 -8.24 36.94
CA ARG A 161 21.62 -7.01 36.18
C ARG A 161 22.76 -6.64 35.25
N LEU A 162 24.01 -6.83 35.66
CA LEU A 162 25.19 -6.57 34.83
C LEU A 162 25.29 -7.59 33.67
N GLN A 163 25.02 -8.87 33.92
CA GLN A 163 24.96 -9.92 32.89
C GLN A 163 23.79 -9.72 31.93
N GLY A 164 22.62 -9.31 32.44
CA GLY A 164 21.49 -8.92 31.62
C GLY A 164 21.83 -7.72 30.73
N GLY A 165 22.43 -6.69 31.33
CA GLY A 165 22.91 -5.49 30.65
C GLY A 165 23.93 -5.82 29.54
N THR A 166 24.93 -6.65 29.82
CA THR A 166 25.93 -7.05 28.82
C THR A 166 25.33 -7.88 27.69
N ASN A 167 24.38 -8.77 27.98
CA ASN A 167 23.65 -9.52 26.96
C ASN A 167 22.79 -8.58 26.08
N THR A 168 22.11 -7.60 26.68
CA THR A 168 21.37 -6.59 25.91
C THR A 168 22.28 -5.72 25.06
N LEU A 169 23.46 -5.34 25.57
CA LEU A 169 24.45 -4.57 24.82
C LEU A 169 24.99 -5.36 23.62
N ARG A 170 25.29 -6.65 23.83
CA ARG A 170 25.76 -7.56 22.77
C ARG A 170 24.70 -7.78 21.68
N LYS A 171 23.43 -7.86 22.08
CA LYS A 171 22.30 -7.89 21.14
C LYS A 171 22.17 -6.57 20.38
N ALA A 172 22.28 -5.43 21.07
CA ALA A 172 22.25 -4.11 20.44
C ALA A 172 23.39 -3.93 19.43
N GLU A 173 24.61 -4.39 19.74
CA GLU A 173 25.75 -4.39 18.82
C GLU A 173 25.49 -5.26 17.58
N ALA A 174 24.94 -6.46 17.75
CA ALA A 174 24.57 -7.33 16.63
C ALA A 174 23.49 -6.68 15.75
N TYR A 175 22.47 -6.05 16.35
CA TYR A 175 21.45 -5.31 15.61
C TYR A 175 21.99 -4.07 14.91
N LEU A 176 22.91 -3.33 15.53
CA LEU A 176 23.56 -2.17 14.91
C LEU A 176 24.44 -2.60 13.73
N SER A 177 25.16 -3.72 13.85
CA SER A 177 25.92 -4.30 12.74
C SER A 177 25.00 -4.69 11.59
N GLN A 178 23.90 -5.41 11.89
CA GLN A 178 22.89 -5.79 10.89
C GLN A 178 22.16 -4.58 10.27
N THR A 179 21.95 -3.52 11.05
CA THR A 179 21.36 -2.26 10.58
C THR A 179 22.35 -1.47 9.74
N ASN A 180 23.64 -1.52 10.04
CA ASN A 180 24.67 -0.88 9.21
C ASN A 180 24.79 -1.58 7.85
N THR A 181 24.74 -2.92 7.82
CA THR A 181 24.72 -3.66 6.55
C THR A 181 23.46 -3.35 5.74
N LEU A 182 22.27 -3.39 6.37
CA LEU A 182 21.00 -3.06 5.72
C LEU A 182 20.92 -1.58 5.28
N GLY A 183 21.49 -0.67 6.08
CA GLY A 183 21.59 0.75 5.78
C GLY A 183 22.50 1.03 4.58
N SER A 184 23.62 0.33 4.47
CA SER A 184 24.51 0.41 3.30
C SER A 184 23.84 -0.12 2.03
N GLU A 185 23.08 -1.20 2.14
CA GLU A 185 22.33 -1.81 1.03
C GLU A 185 21.16 -0.90 0.59
N SER A 186 20.46 -0.29 1.55
CA SER A 186 19.40 0.69 1.27
C SER A 186 19.95 1.96 0.64
N LEU A 187 21.11 2.48 1.07
CA LEU A 187 21.77 3.63 0.45
C LEU A 187 22.20 3.32 -0.99
N ASN A 188 22.70 2.11 -1.23
CA ASN A 188 23.08 1.68 -2.58
C ASN A 188 21.84 1.52 -3.48
N THR A 189 20.74 0.99 -2.94
CA THR A 189 19.46 0.86 -3.64
C THR A 189 18.83 2.22 -3.95
N LEU A 190 18.85 3.16 -3.00
CA LEU A 190 18.37 4.53 -3.22
C LEU A 190 19.21 5.27 -4.26
N ARG A 191 20.53 5.03 -4.29
CA ARG A 191 21.42 5.58 -5.32
C ARG A 191 21.07 5.01 -6.70
N MET A 192 20.85 3.70 -6.79
CA MET A 192 20.44 3.04 -8.04
C MET A 192 19.02 3.46 -8.48
N GLN A 193 18.11 3.70 -7.53
CA GLN A 193 16.79 4.27 -7.81
C GLN A 193 16.86 5.73 -8.26
N THR A 194 17.77 6.53 -7.72
CA THR A 194 17.99 7.92 -8.17
C THR A 194 18.54 7.95 -9.61
N GLU A 195 19.42 7.01 -9.93
CA GLU A 195 19.95 6.84 -11.29
C GLU A 195 18.87 6.37 -12.28
N GLN A 196 17.98 5.45 -11.86
CA GLN A 196 16.81 5.07 -12.65
C GLN A 196 15.82 6.23 -12.85
N ILE A 197 15.56 7.05 -11.83
CA ILE A 197 14.70 8.23 -11.96
C ILE A 197 15.32 9.26 -12.92
N ALA A 198 16.64 9.47 -12.85
CA ALA A 198 17.35 10.35 -13.80
C ALA A 198 17.22 9.83 -15.24
N HIS A 199 17.35 8.51 -15.45
CA HIS A 199 17.22 7.89 -16.76
C HIS A 199 15.78 7.93 -17.31
N VAL A 200 14.76 7.73 -16.46
CA VAL A 200 13.35 7.87 -16.84
C VAL A 200 13.02 9.32 -17.22
N HIS A 201 13.64 10.30 -16.58
CA HIS A 201 13.46 11.71 -16.92
C HIS A 201 14.05 12.08 -18.30
N GLU A 202 15.18 11.49 -18.65
CA GLU A 202 15.81 11.67 -19.97
C GLU A 202 14.98 11.01 -21.08
N ILE A 203 14.49 9.79 -20.86
CA ILE A 203 13.61 9.10 -21.81
C ILE A 203 12.24 9.79 -21.94
N THR A 204 11.70 10.39 -20.87
CA THR A 204 10.41 11.11 -20.96
C THR A 204 10.52 12.38 -21.83
N ASN A 205 11.64 13.12 -21.76
CA ASN A 205 11.88 14.26 -22.65
C ASN A 205 12.06 13.85 -24.13
N ASP A 206 12.66 12.68 -24.38
CA ASP A 206 12.86 12.18 -25.75
C ASP A 206 11.56 11.57 -26.34
N VAL A 207 10.72 10.96 -25.49
CA VAL A 207 9.39 10.44 -25.87
C VAL A 207 8.42 11.58 -26.23
N ASP A 208 8.51 12.75 -25.60
CA ASP A 208 7.72 13.93 -26.02
C ASP A 208 8.15 14.46 -27.41
N ALA A 209 9.43 14.37 -27.75
CA ALA A 209 9.93 14.72 -29.07
C ALA A 209 9.47 13.72 -30.16
N GLU A 210 9.34 12.43 -29.81
CA GLU A 210 8.91 11.38 -30.74
C GLU A 210 7.38 11.29 -30.89
N ILE A 211 6.62 11.61 -29.83
CA ILE A 211 5.16 11.79 -29.87
C ILE A 211 4.80 13.01 -30.74
N SER A 212 5.58 14.10 -30.65
CA SER A 212 5.44 15.27 -31.51
C SER A 212 5.62 14.91 -33.00
N ARG A 213 6.63 14.10 -33.35
CA ARG A 213 6.85 13.63 -34.72
C ARG A 213 5.74 12.70 -35.21
N SER A 214 5.24 11.82 -34.35
CA SER A 214 4.13 10.91 -34.67
C SER A 214 2.84 11.67 -34.99
N ARG A 215 2.55 12.77 -34.26
CA ARG A 215 1.41 13.67 -34.56
C ARG A 215 1.57 14.36 -35.92
N VAL A 216 2.76 14.79 -36.31
CA VAL A 216 3.02 15.44 -37.61
C VAL A 216 2.79 14.46 -38.78
N LEU A 217 3.28 13.22 -38.66
CA LEU A 217 3.08 12.17 -39.67
C LEU A 217 1.60 11.81 -39.84
N ILE A 218 0.85 11.63 -38.75
CA ILE A 218 -0.59 11.36 -38.81
C ILE A 218 -1.34 12.52 -39.46
N ASN A 219 -0.99 13.77 -39.14
CA ASN A 219 -1.64 14.95 -39.73
C ASN A 219 -1.31 15.09 -41.23
N GLN A 220 -0.11 14.70 -41.66
CA GLN A 220 0.30 14.66 -43.06
C GLN A 220 -0.44 13.57 -43.85
N MET A 221 -0.63 12.39 -43.26
CA MET A 221 -1.45 11.33 -43.84
C MET A 221 -2.94 11.71 -43.92
N HIS A 222 -3.49 12.33 -42.88
CA HIS A 222 -4.88 12.78 -42.85
C HIS A 222 -5.17 13.81 -43.96
N ARG A 223 -4.26 14.77 -44.16
CA ARG A 223 -4.40 15.80 -45.21
C ARG A 223 -4.33 15.21 -46.63
N THR A 224 -3.55 14.14 -46.82
CA THR A 224 -3.46 13.44 -48.11
C THR A 224 -4.69 12.59 -48.37
N ALA A 225 -5.24 11.94 -47.33
CA ALA A 225 -6.48 11.16 -47.41
C ALA A 225 -7.69 12.03 -47.81
N ILE A 226 -7.81 13.25 -47.28
CA ILE A 226 -8.90 14.18 -47.65
C ILE A 226 -8.83 14.54 -49.15
N LYS A 227 -7.64 14.79 -49.71
CA LYS A 227 -7.49 15.12 -51.13
C LYS A 227 -7.93 13.98 -52.04
N HIS A 228 -7.53 12.74 -51.73
CA HIS A 228 -7.96 11.57 -52.47
C HIS A 228 -9.48 11.37 -52.39
N LYS A 229 -10.07 11.58 -51.21
CA LYS A 229 -11.52 11.50 -51.02
C LYS A 229 -12.27 12.56 -51.83
N LEU A 230 -11.75 13.78 -51.91
CA LEU A 230 -12.32 14.87 -52.72
C LEU A 230 -12.28 14.57 -54.23
N TRP A 231 -11.15 14.06 -54.73
CA TRP A 231 -11.01 13.65 -56.13
C TRP A 231 -12.00 12.54 -56.51
N LEU A 232 -12.19 11.57 -55.62
CA LEU A 232 -13.13 10.47 -55.83
C LEU A 232 -14.58 11.00 -55.92
N VAL A 233 -14.98 11.89 -55.02
CA VAL A 233 -16.32 12.53 -55.05
C VAL A 233 -16.52 13.35 -56.33
N ALA A 234 -15.50 14.08 -56.79
CA ALA A 234 -15.58 14.87 -58.02
C ALA A 234 -15.82 13.99 -59.26
N ILE A 235 -15.13 12.86 -59.37
CA ILE A 235 -15.31 11.91 -60.49
C ILE A 235 -16.72 11.30 -60.48
N ILE A 236 -17.25 10.95 -59.31
CA ILE A 236 -18.63 10.43 -59.19
C ILE A 236 -19.64 11.47 -59.68
N LEU A 237 -19.51 12.74 -59.24
CA LEU A 237 -20.41 13.82 -59.69
C LEU A 237 -20.31 14.06 -61.19
N LEU A 238 -19.11 14.03 -61.76
CA LEU A 238 -18.90 14.16 -63.21
C LEU A 238 -19.64 13.05 -63.97
N LEU A 239 -19.56 11.81 -63.50
CA LEU A 239 -20.24 10.67 -64.13
C LEU A 239 -21.76 10.85 -64.13
N PHE A 240 -22.35 11.27 -63.00
CA PHE A 240 -23.78 11.56 -62.93
C PHE A 240 -24.19 12.69 -63.88
N THR A 241 -23.38 13.75 -63.96
CA THR A 241 -23.65 14.90 -64.84
C THR A 241 -23.69 14.47 -66.31
N LEU A 242 -22.77 13.58 -66.72
CA LEU A 242 -22.70 13.06 -68.08
C LEU A 242 -23.90 12.15 -68.40
N ILE A 243 -24.32 11.31 -67.45
CA ILE A 243 -25.54 10.49 -67.57
C ILE A 243 -26.77 11.39 -67.77
N PHE A 244 -26.92 12.44 -66.97
CA PHE A 244 -28.02 13.39 -67.10
C PHE A 244 -28.04 14.10 -68.45
N LEU A 245 -26.86 14.54 -68.93
CA LEU A 245 -26.74 15.20 -70.22
C LEU A 245 -27.13 14.27 -71.37
N PHE A 246 -26.69 13.00 -71.32
CA PHE A 246 -27.02 12.01 -72.34
C PHE A 246 -28.52 11.69 -72.37
N LEU A 247 -29.17 11.66 -71.21
CA LEU A 247 -30.61 11.47 -71.10
C LEU A 247 -31.38 12.68 -71.64
N TYR A 248 -30.89 13.90 -71.41
CA TYR A 248 -31.54 15.12 -71.92
C TYR A 248 -31.42 15.27 -73.45
N LEU A 249 -30.29 14.83 -74.03
CA LEU A 249 -30.02 14.97 -75.47
C LEU A 249 -30.65 13.86 -76.33
N ARG A 250 -31.20 12.81 -75.70
CA ARG A 250 -31.86 11.68 -76.37
C ARG A 250 -33.37 11.77 -76.20
#